data_AF-A0A1V6URU7-F1
#
_entry.id   AF-A0A1V6URU7-F1
#
_cell.length_a   1.000
_cell.length_b   1.000
_cell.length_c   1.000
_cell.angle_alpha   90.00
_cell.angle_beta   90.00
_cell.angle_gamma   90.00
#
_symmetry.space_group_name_H-M   'P 1'
#
loop_
_entity.id
_entity.type
_entity.pdbx_description
1 polymer ?
#
loop_
_entity_poly.entity_id
_entity_poly.type
_entity_poly.pdbx_seq_one_letter_code
_entity_poly.pdbx_strand_id
1 'polypeptide(L)'
;MCQSALYTAAYTDRYKLCVLLLWIFHSISTSYTISLYQMSLYQVNMKFTLPLLLAASAALAVPIFERDNSIQISDFWARASAGSSGSMHFVVTDSNYPEDTPTDCNLLWSYGSSPNERARCNNSQYFIHFPDGAVDFNRFTLGLERVSGPIAENGQVLLESGTEWSCVENPESNVQLSCSYDGVLNMPV
;
A
#
# COMPACT_ATOMS: atom_id res chain seq x y z
N MET A 1 47.65 5.95 -26.95
CA MET A 1 47.70 4.49 -27.20
C MET A 1 47.00 3.80 -26.03
N CYS A 2 46.08 2.88 -26.30
CA CYS A 2 45.33 2.17 -25.26
C CYS A 2 45.84 0.74 -25.09
N GLN A 3 45.94 0.28 -23.85
CA GLN A 3 45.86 -1.11 -23.38
C GLN A 3 45.97 -1.06 -21.85
N SER A 4 45.26 -1.80 -21.00
CA SER A 4 44.07 -2.67 -21.05
C SER A 4 44.02 -3.23 -19.61
N ALA A 5 43.12 -2.80 -18.73
CA ALA A 5 41.73 -3.29 -18.57
C ALA A 5 41.63 -4.73 -18.02
N LEU A 6 41.10 -4.85 -16.79
CA LEU A 6 40.23 -5.90 -16.21
C LEU A 6 40.01 -5.53 -14.71
N TYR A 7 38.85 -4.97 -14.32
CA TYR A 7 37.69 -5.65 -13.67
C TYR A 7 37.79 -5.68 -12.11
N THR A 8 36.75 -5.66 -11.27
CA THR A 8 35.29 -5.28 -11.29
C THR A 8 34.81 -5.34 -9.81
N ALA A 9 33.75 -4.67 -9.32
CA ALA A 9 32.92 -3.56 -9.80
C ALA A 9 32.22 -2.91 -8.57
N ALA A 10 32.13 -1.57 -8.50
CA ALA A 10 31.48 -0.86 -7.38
C ALA A 10 31.06 0.59 -7.74
N TYR A 11 30.48 0.82 -8.93
CA TYR A 11 30.33 2.20 -9.42
C TYR A 11 29.15 2.44 -10.40
N THR A 12 27.93 2.04 -10.01
CA THR A 12 26.73 2.18 -10.87
C THR A 12 25.58 3.02 -10.29
N ASP A 13 25.63 3.45 -9.03
CA ASP A 13 24.54 4.23 -8.41
C ASP A 13 24.77 5.75 -8.34
N ARG A 14 26.01 6.23 -8.18
CA ARG A 14 26.26 7.66 -7.95
C ARG A 14 25.89 8.57 -9.13
N TYR A 15 25.88 8.05 -10.36
CA TYR A 15 25.58 8.85 -11.55
C TYR A 15 24.10 9.19 -11.70
N LYS A 16 23.18 8.31 -11.26
CA LYS A 16 21.72 8.58 -11.35
C LYS A 16 21.29 9.72 -10.41
N LEU A 17 21.77 9.72 -9.16
CA LEU A 17 21.50 10.82 -8.22
C LEU A 17 22.00 12.18 -8.74
N CYS A 18 23.19 12.21 -9.35
CA CYS A 18 23.79 13.45 -9.82
C CYS A 18 23.02 14.09 -10.99
N VAL A 19 22.47 13.29 -11.90
CA VAL A 19 21.64 13.78 -13.02
C VAL A 19 20.26 14.24 -12.54
N LEU A 20 19.67 13.56 -11.56
CA LEU A 20 18.36 13.94 -11.00
C LEU A 20 18.43 15.30 -10.28
N LEU A 21 19.48 15.53 -9.49
CA LEU A 21 19.71 16.81 -8.80
C LEU A 21 19.96 17.97 -9.78
N LEU A 22 20.69 17.74 -10.88
CA LEU A 22 20.92 18.76 -11.91
C LEU A 22 19.65 19.18 -12.65
N TRP A 23 18.69 18.26 -12.83
CA TRP A 23 17.37 18.57 -13.40
C TRP A 23 16.51 19.42 -12.46
N ILE A 24 16.47 19.08 -11.16
CA ILE A 24 15.70 19.82 -10.15
C ILE A 24 16.19 21.28 -10.05
N PHE A 25 17.50 21.51 -10.04
CA PHE A 25 18.06 22.87 -10.01
C PHE A 25 17.78 23.68 -11.30
N HIS A 26 17.72 23.05 -12.48
CA HIS A 26 17.39 23.77 -13.73
C HIS A 26 15.91 24.15 -13.83
N SER A 27 14.99 23.30 -13.39
CA SER A 27 13.56 23.63 -13.38
C SER A 27 13.23 24.74 -12.39
N ILE A 28 13.87 24.77 -11.21
CA ILE A 28 13.65 25.85 -10.23
C ILE A 28 14.21 27.18 -10.73
N SER A 29 15.35 27.21 -11.44
CA SER A 29 15.95 28.46 -11.91
C SER A 29 15.22 29.14 -13.08
N THR A 30 14.37 28.43 -13.83
CA THR A 30 13.70 28.98 -15.02
C THR A 30 12.32 29.57 -14.75
N SER A 31 11.66 29.23 -13.63
CA SER A 31 10.34 29.80 -13.29
C SER A 31 10.38 31.21 -12.67
N TYR A 32 11.49 31.63 -12.06
CA TYR A 32 11.58 32.90 -11.33
C TYR A 32 12.09 34.10 -12.15
N THR A 33 12.56 33.89 -13.38
CA THR A 33 13.24 34.94 -14.17
C THR A 33 12.38 35.62 -15.24
N ILE A 34 11.14 35.17 -15.48
CA ILE A 34 10.27 35.69 -16.55
C ILE A 34 9.32 36.82 -16.07
N SER A 35 9.10 36.99 -14.75
CA SER A 35 8.06 37.89 -14.22
C SER A 35 8.53 39.30 -13.78
N LEU A 36 9.74 39.74 -14.14
CA LEU A 36 10.32 41.01 -13.65
C LEU A 36 10.85 41.98 -14.72
N TYR A 37 10.72 41.66 -16.02
CA TYR A 37 11.24 42.48 -17.12
C TYR A 37 10.17 43.08 -18.05
N GLN A 38 9.07 43.60 -17.49
CA GLN A 38 8.15 44.45 -18.28
C GLN A 38 7.42 45.57 -17.51
N MET A 39 8.08 46.18 -16.51
CA MET A 39 7.58 47.43 -15.89
C MET A 39 8.70 48.45 -15.66
N SER A 40 9.09 49.15 -16.71
CA SER A 40 9.78 50.45 -16.59
C SER A 40 9.44 51.34 -17.78
N LEU A 41 9.41 52.65 -17.55
CA LEU A 41 9.09 53.73 -18.49
C LEU A 41 7.62 53.82 -18.97
N TYR A 42 6.73 54.29 -18.09
CA TYR A 42 5.77 55.35 -18.44
C TYR A 42 5.41 56.17 -17.19
N GLN A 43 6.00 57.37 -17.08
CA GLN A 43 5.68 58.35 -16.04
C GLN A 43 4.73 59.41 -16.63
N VAL A 44 3.45 59.36 -16.27
CA VAL A 44 2.50 60.45 -16.53
C VAL A 44 1.69 60.70 -15.26
N ASN A 45 1.69 61.96 -14.82
CA ASN A 45 0.93 62.47 -13.67
C ASN A 45 -0.54 62.01 -13.70
N MET A 46 -0.98 61.32 -12.65
CA MET A 46 -2.40 61.22 -12.29
C MET A 46 -2.59 61.01 -10.79
N LYS A 47 -3.72 61.50 -10.27
CA LYS A 47 -3.99 61.70 -8.84
C LYS A 47 -4.06 60.36 -8.08
N PHE A 48 -3.54 60.36 -6.86
CA PHE A 48 -3.53 59.19 -5.96
C PHE A 48 -4.95 58.90 -5.41
N THR A 49 -5.71 58.03 -6.09
CA THR A 49 -6.83 57.29 -5.50
C THR A 49 -6.35 55.90 -5.14
N LEU A 50 -6.33 55.58 -3.84
CA LEU A 50 -5.84 54.31 -3.29
C LEU A 50 -6.79 53.16 -3.66
N PRO A 51 -6.35 52.13 -4.42
CA PRO A 51 -7.11 50.89 -4.52
C PRO A 51 -6.73 49.98 -3.33
N LEU A 52 -7.70 49.68 -2.48
CA LEU A 52 -7.53 48.70 -1.41
C LEU A 52 -7.50 47.29 -2.02
N LEU A 53 -6.32 46.83 -2.46
CA LEU A 53 -6.11 45.45 -2.87
C LEU A 53 -6.14 44.54 -1.64
N LEU A 54 -7.31 43.98 -1.33
CA LEU A 54 -7.41 42.82 -0.44
C LEU A 54 -6.72 41.64 -1.12
N ALA A 55 -5.45 41.42 -0.78
CA ALA A 55 -4.77 40.17 -1.03
C ALA A 55 -5.42 39.08 -0.15
N ALA A 56 -6.50 38.47 -0.65
CA ALA A 56 -7.11 37.31 -0.04
C ALA A 56 -6.15 36.11 -0.18
N SER A 57 -5.25 35.97 0.78
CA SER A 57 -4.41 34.79 0.94
C SER A 57 -5.32 33.59 1.28
N ALA A 58 -5.76 32.89 0.25
CA ALA A 58 -6.48 31.63 0.38
C ALA A 58 -5.55 30.62 1.06
N ALA A 59 -5.75 30.41 2.36
CA ALA A 59 -5.17 29.29 3.06
C ALA A 59 -5.77 28.02 2.45
N LEU A 60 -5.00 27.34 1.60
CA LEU A 60 -5.34 25.99 1.15
C LEU A 60 -5.23 25.07 2.37
N ALA A 61 -6.35 24.88 3.05
CA ALA A 61 -6.51 23.86 4.06
C ALA A 61 -6.43 22.49 3.35
N VAL A 62 -5.22 22.01 3.14
CA VAL A 62 -4.98 20.64 2.67
C VAL A 62 -5.51 19.72 3.78
N PRO A 63 -6.45 18.81 3.50
CA PRO A 63 -6.92 17.88 4.51
C PRO A 63 -5.74 17.03 5.00
N ILE A 64 -5.46 17.11 6.30
CA ILE A 64 -4.55 16.20 6.97
C ILE A 64 -5.35 14.92 7.22
N PHE A 65 -5.18 13.94 6.33
CA PHE A 65 -5.61 12.58 6.62
C PHE A 65 -4.64 12.01 7.65
N GLU A 66 -5.14 11.64 8.83
CA GLU A 66 -4.37 10.82 9.77
C GLU A 66 -4.24 9.42 9.16
N ARG A 67 -3.00 8.94 8.96
CA ARG A 67 -2.74 7.59 8.47
C ARG A 67 -3.13 6.59 9.55
N ASP A 68 -4.10 5.74 9.26
CA ASP A 68 -4.31 4.50 10.00
C ASP A 68 -3.11 3.58 9.75
N ASN A 69 -2.59 2.96 10.80
CA ASN A 69 -1.45 2.05 10.72
C ASN A 69 -1.91 0.59 10.86
N SER A 70 -3.16 0.33 10.46
CA SER A 70 -3.75 -1.00 10.43
C SER A 70 -4.73 -1.20 9.26
N ILE A 71 -4.71 -2.40 8.69
CA ILE A 71 -5.78 -2.94 7.84
C ILE A 71 -6.71 -3.77 8.72
N GLN A 72 -8.02 -3.60 8.56
CA GLN A 72 -9.03 -4.39 9.23
C GLN A 72 -9.42 -5.61 8.39
N ILE A 73 -9.45 -6.78 9.04
CA ILE A 73 -9.80 -8.06 8.46
C ILE A 73 -11.01 -8.62 9.23
N SER A 74 -12.13 -8.82 8.54
CA SER A 74 -13.38 -9.34 9.10
C SER A 74 -13.87 -10.57 8.33
N ASP A 75 -14.91 -11.26 8.86
CA ASP A 75 -15.43 -12.55 8.34
C ASP A 75 -14.32 -13.58 8.04
N PHE A 76 -13.28 -13.63 8.89
CA PHE A 76 -12.09 -14.42 8.59
C PHE A 76 -12.28 -15.88 9.01
N TRP A 77 -12.34 -16.78 8.03
CA TRP A 77 -12.40 -18.22 8.24
C TRP A 77 -11.58 -19.01 7.22
N ALA A 78 -11.21 -20.24 7.61
CA ALA A 78 -10.55 -21.21 6.75
C ALA A 78 -11.10 -22.62 6.98
N ARG A 79 -11.18 -23.44 5.93
CA ARG A 79 -11.73 -24.80 5.99
C ARG A 79 -10.88 -25.76 5.17
N ALA A 80 -10.53 -26.90 5.76
CA ALA A 80 -9.96 -28.05 5.08
C ALA A 80 -11.06 -29.11 4.89
N SER A 81 -11.29 -29.53 3.65
CA SER A 81 -12.21 -30.63 3.33
C SER A 81 -11.48 -31.98 3.35
N ALA A 82 -12.21 -33.05 3.66
CA ALA A 82 -11.68 -34.42 3.63
C ALA A 82 -11.12 -34.85 2.25
N GLY A 83 -11.51 -34.15 1.17
CA GLY A 83 -10.94 -34.29 -0.18
C GLY A 83 -9.61 -33.56 -0.43
N SER A 84 -8.90 -33.13 0.63
CA SER A 84 -7.63 -32.37 0.54
C SER A 84 -7.74 -31.01 -0.18
N SER A 85 -8.92 -30.38 -0.17
CA SER A 85 -9.10 -28.99 -0.60
C SER A 85 -9.08 -28.05 0.61
N GLY A 86 -8.30 -26.98 0.53
CA GLY A 86 -8.29 -25.86 1.46
C GLY A 86 -9.04 -24.67 0.85
N SER A 87 -9.90 -24.05 1.64
CA SER A 87 -10.51 -22.76 1.33
C SER A 87 -10.27 -21.76 2.45
N MET A 88 -10.17 -20.49 2.10
CA MET A 88 -10.04 -19.38 3.05
C MET A 88 -10.81 -18.18 2.51
N HIS A 89 -11.48 -17.47 3.41
CA HIS A 89 -12.24 -16.27 3.14
C HIS A 89 -11.95 -15.24 4.23
N PHE A 90 -11.89 -13.98 3.84
CA PHE A 90 -11.91 -12.83 4.73
C PHE A 90 -12.29 -11.57 3.93
N VAL A 91 -12.71 -10.52 4.62
CA VAL A 91 -13.04 -9.21 4.04
C VAL A 91 -12.02 -8.19 4.53
N VAL A 92 -11.40 -7.47 3.60
CA VAL A 92 -10.44 -6.39 3.86
C VAL A 92 -11.14 -5.04 3.86
N THR A 93 -10.89 -4.23 4.89
CA THR A 93 -11.24 -2.81 4.97
C THR A 93 -10.00 -2.01 5.36
N ASP A 94 -9.75 -0.90 4.67
CA ASP A 94 -8.57 -0.06 4.88
C ASP A 94 -8.99 1.41 5.03
N SER A 95 -8.81 1.95 6.23
CA SER A 95 -9.20 3.32 6.59
C SER A 95 -8.43 4.39 5.79
N ASN A 96 -7.25 4.08 5.24
CA ASN A 96 -6.49 5.00 4.40
C ASN A 96 -7.12 5.16 3.00
N TYR A 97 -8.10 4.32 2.67
CA TYR A 97 -8.84 4.32 1.41
C TYR A 97 -10.37 4.30 1.66
N PRO A 98 -10.95 5.37 2.24
CA PRO A 98 -12.36 5.40 2.63
C PRO A 98 -13.36 5.36 1.45
N GLU A 99 -12.88 5.55 0.22
CA GLU A 99 -13.68 5.40 -1.01
C GLU A 99 -13.69 3.96 -1.54
N ASP A 100 -12.82 3.07 -1.05
CA ASP A 100 -12.84 1.65 -1.40
C ASP A 100 -13.96 0.94 -0.64
N THR A 101 -14.73 0.11 -1.34
CA THR A 101 -15.68 -0.80 -0.69
C THR A 101 -14.93 -1.95 0.01
N PRO A 102 -15.38 -2.38 1.22
CA PRO A 102 -14.89 -3.61 1.84
C PRO A 102 -14.87 -4.76 0.84
N THR A 103 -13.75 -5.47 0.76
CA THR A 103 -13.46 -6.37 -0.36
C THR A 103 -13.24 -7.79 0.13
N ASP A 104 -13.98 -8.74 -0.42
CA ASP A 104 -13.76 -10.16 -0.20
C ASP A 104 -12.45 -10.65 -0.80
N CYS A 105 -11.76 -11.48 -0.04
CA CYS A 105 -10.54 -12.18 -0.39
C CYS A 105 -10.80 -13.68 -0.27
N ASN A 106 -10.89 -14.37 -1.41
CA ASN A 106 -11.27 -15.79 -1.47
C ASN A 106 -10.11 -16.61 -2.05
N LEU A 107 -9.70 -17.66 -1.34
CA LEU A 107 -8.63 -18.55 -1.78
C LEU A 107 -9.10 -20.00 -1.79
N LEU A 108 -8.64 -20.74 -2.81
CA LEU A 108 -8.89 -22.17 -3.02
C LEU A 108 -7.57 -22.83 -3.46
N TRP A 109 -7.13 -23.86 -2.75
CA TRP A 109 -5.92 -24.61 -3.05
C TRP A 109 -6.00 -26.04 -2.50
N SER A 110 -4.95 -26.85 -2.71
CA SER A 110 -4.85 -28.16 -2.07
C SER A 110 -4.36 -28.00 -0.63
N TYR A 111 -5.15 -28.45 0.35
CA TYR A 111 -4.76 -28.43 1.75
C TYR A 111 -3.50 -29.28 1.97
N GLY A 112 -2.61 -28.86 2.87
CA GLY A 112 -1.28 -29.44 2.99
C GLY A 112 -0.28 -29.00 1.90
N SER A 113 -0.65 -28.08 1.00
CA SER A 113 0.25 -27.44 0.02
C SER A 113 0.28 -25.92 0.23
N SER A 114 1.29 -25.24 -0.33
CA SER A 114 1.34 -23.78 -0.34
C SER A 114 0.24 -23.18 -1.25
N PRO A 115 -0.41 -22.08 -0.84
CA PRO A 115 -1.30 -21.31 -1.71
C PRO A 115 -0.57 -20.68 -2.91
N ASN A 116 -1.33 -20.12 -3.85
CA ASN A 116 -0.79 -19.39 -5.00
C ASN A 116 -0.09 -18.09 -4.54
N GLU A 117 1.20 -17.96 -4.83
CA GLU A 117 2.05 -16.78 -4.52
C GLU A 117 1.54 -15.45 -5.12
N ARG A 118 0.61 -15.51 -6.07
CA ARG A 118 -0.01 -14.34 -6.73
C ARG A 118 -1.51 -14.24 -6.49
N ALA A 119 -2.02 -14.86 -5.42
CA ALA A 119 -3.40 -14.70 -5.00
C ALA A 119 -3.73 -13.22 -4.73
N ARG A 120 -4.96 -12.81 -5.07
CA ARG A 120 -5.45 -11.43 -4.90
C ARG A 120 -6.87 -11.44 -4.35
N CYS A 121 -7.22 -10.37 -3.64
CA CYS A 121 -8.60 -10.09 -3.28
C CYS A 121 -9.42 -9.69 -4.52
N ASN A 122 -10.75 -9.75 -4.42
CA ASN A 122 -11.66 -9.60 -5.57
C ASN A 122 -11.50 -8.26 -6.31
N ASN A 123 -11.21 -7.17 -5.59
CA ASN A 123 -10.96 -5.85 -6.19
C ASN A 123 -9.59 -5.71 -6.89
N SER A 124 -8.74 -6.75 -6.82
CA SER A 124 -7.37 -6.78 -7.33
C SER A 124 -6.37 -5.74 -6.76
N GLN A 125 -6.75 -4.96 -5.75
CA GLN A 125 -5.90 -3.95 -5.10
C GLN A 125 -4.92 -4.54 -4.08
N TYR A 126 -5.21 -5.73 -3.54
CA TYR A 126 -4.36 -6.43 -2.57
C TYR A 126 -3.86 -7.76 -3.14
N PHE A 127 -2.55 -8.00 -3.02
CA PHE A 127 -1.99 -9.34 -3.04
C PHE A 127 -2.13 -10.00 -1.67
N ILE A 128 -2.26 -11.32 -1.68
CA ILE A 128 -2.37 -12.16 -0.49
C ILE A 128 -1.14 -13.06 -0.43
N HIS A 129 -0.40 -12.99 0.67
CA HIS A 129 0.85 -13.68 0.88
C HIS A 129 0.77 -14.63 2.08
N PHE A 130 1.55 -15.70 2.00
CA PHE A 130 1.78 -16.62 3.11
C PHE A 130 3.29 -16.84 3.24
N PRO A 131 4.01 -15.96 3.95
CA PRO A 131 5.48 -15.98 4.00
C PRO A 131 6.07 -17.31 4.46
N ASP A 132 5.42 -17.93 5.46
CA ASP A 132 5.78 -19.25 6.01
C ASP A 132 4.98 -20.41 5.36
N GLY A 133 4.17 -20.09 4.34
CA GLY A 133 3.10 -20.95 3.81
C GLY A 133 1.84 -20.98 4.70
N ALA A 134 0.77 -21.58 4.15
CA ALA A 134 -0.45 -21.92 4.87
C ALA A 134 -0.81 -23.39 4.60
N VAL A 135 0.13 -24.26 4.95
CA VAL A 135 0.04 -25.72 4.84
C VAL A 135 -0.89 -26.30 5.92
N ASP A 136 -0.93 -25.65 7.09
CA ASP A 136 -1.75 -26.00 8.24
C ASP A 136 -2.53 -24.75 8.71
N PHE A 137 -3.84 -24.88 8.94
CA PHE A 137 -4.65 -23.77 9.45
C PHE A 137 -4.51 -23.53 10.95
N ASN A 138 -3.90 -24.44 11.71
CA ASN A 138 -3.63 -24.20 13.13
C ASN A 138 -2.58 -23.10 13.35
N ARG A 139 -1.66 -22.89 12.39
CA ARG A 139 -0.64 -21.83 12.48
C ARG A 139 -0.11 -21.41 11.11
N PHE A 140 -0.29 -20.13 10.76
CA PHE A 140 0.23 -19.54 9.53
C PHE A 140 0.37 -18.02 9.65
N THR A 141 1.26 -17.43 8.85
CA THR A 141 1.36 -15.97 8.71
C THR A 141 0.55 -15.54 7.49
N LEU A 142 -0.43 -14.66 7.69
CA LEU A 142 -1.12 -13.96 6.60
C LEU A 142 -0.40 -12.64 6.32
N GLY A 143 -0.15 -12.35 5.05
CA GLY A 143 0.34 -11.04 4.60
C GLY A 143 -0.55 -10.41 3.54
N LEU A 144 -0.69 -9.09 3.58
CA LEU A 144 -1.41 -8.30 2.58
C LEU A 144 -0.51 -7.16 2.06
N GLU A 145 -0.33 -7.09 0.74
CA GLU A 145 0.38 -5.99 0.07
C GLU A 145 -0.59 -5.23 -0.84
N ARG A 146 -0.75 -3.93 -0.61
CA ARG A 146 -1.57 -3.06 -1.46
C ARG A 146 -0.77 -2.58 -2.66
N VAL A 147 -1.27 -2.83 -3.87
CA VAL A 147 -0.58 -2.56 -5.15
C VAL A 147 -1.13 -1.36 -5.93
N SER A 148 -2.00 -0.54 -5.32
CA SER A 148 -2.64 0.60 -5.98
C SER A 148 -2.94 1.74 -5.01
N GLY A 149 -2.78 2.97 -5.49
CA GLY A 149 -3.06 4.19 -4.71
C GLY A 149 -1.78 4.91 -4.23
N PRO A 150 -1.91 6.04 -3.52
CA PRO A 150 -0.79 6.87 -3.10
C PRO A 150 -0.10 6.42 -1.80
N ILE A 151 -0.77 5.60 -0.98
CA ILE A 151 -0.25 5.07 0.28
C ILE A 151 0.01 3.58 0.10
N ALA A 152 1.26 3.14 0.29
CA ALA A 152 1.62 1.75 0.22
C ALA A 152 1.38 1.08 1.57
N GLU A 153 0.62 -0.02 1.57
CA GLU A 153 0.39 -0.85 2.75
C GLU A 153 1.03 -2.23 2.55
N ASN A 154 1.76 -2.71 3.57
CA ASN A 154 2.35 -4.04 3.58
C ASN A 154 2.31 -4.58 5.01
N GLY A 155 1.26 -5.35 5.30
CA GLY A 155 0.97 -5.85 6.64
C GLY A 155 1.15 -7.36 6.72
N GLN A 156 1.53 -7.84 7.89
CA GLN A 156 1.65 -9.27 8.18
C GLN A 156 1.19 -9.57 9.60
N VAL A 157 0.54 -10.72 9.80
CA VAL A 157 0.09 -11.16 11.12
C VAL A 157 0.12 -12.68 11.23
N LEU A 158 0.61 -13.17 12.37
CA LEU A 158 0.62 -14.59 12.72
C LEU A 158 -0.73 -14.99 13.32
N LEU A 159 -1.35 -16.01 12.74
CA LEU A 159 -2.51 -16.69 13.30
C LEU A 159 -2.03 -17.97 13.97
N GLU A 160 -2.45 -18.21 15.22
CA GLU A 160 -2.14 -19.42 15.98
C GLU A 160 -3.38 -19.88 16.76
N SER A 161 -3.75 -21.15 16.63
CA SER A 161 -4.99 -21.71 17.18
C SER A 161 -5.01 -21.70 18.70
N GLY A 162 -6.15 -21.35 19.29
CA GLY A 162 -6.32 -21.22 20.75
C GLY A 162 -6.25 -19.77 21.25
N THR A 163 -6.20 -18.83 20.32
CA THR A 163 -6.40 -17.38 20.52
C THR A 163 -7.81 -16.99 20.04
N GLU A 164 -8.01 -15.75 19.63
CA GLU A 164 -9.15 -15.31 18.82
C GLU A 164 -9.29 -16.14 17.51
N TRP A 165 -8.20 -16.75 17.02
CA TRP A 165 -8.24 -17.79 15.99
C TRP A 165 -8.55 -19.15 16.62
N SER A 166 -9.75 -19.67 16.36
CA SER A 166 -10.24 -20.94 16.90
C SER A 166 -10.44 -21.96 15.78
N CYS A 167 -9.88 -23.17 15.96
CA CYS A 167 -9.98 -24.29 15.03
C CYS A 167 -10.73 -25.48 15.65
N VAL A 168 -11.59 -26.13 14.88
CA VAL A 168 -12.36 -27.32 15.27
C VAL A 168 -12.11 -28.43 14.25
N GLU A 169 -11.66 -29.58 14.73
CA GLU A 169 -11.51 -30.80 13.92
C GLU A 169 -12.85 -31.49 13.70
N ASN A 170 -13.04 -32.04 12.49
CA ASN A 170 -14.22 -32.84 12.09
C ASN A 170 -15.59 -32.23 12.50
N PRO A 171 -15.84 -30.91 12.28
CA PRO A 171 -17.05 -30.24 12.76
C PRO A 171 -18.33 -30.72 12.06
N GLU A 172 -18.21 -31.19 10.82
CA GLU A 172 -19.31 -31.71 10.02
C GLU A 172 -18.79 -32.72 8.97
N SER A 173 -19.72 -33.44 8.33
CA SER A 173 -19.36 -34.45 7.32
C SER A 173 -18.61 -33.84 6.14
N ASN A 174 -17.49 -34.46 5.76
CA ASN A 174 -16.54 -34.01 4.72
C ASN A 174 -15.71 -32.76 5.03
N VAL A 175 -15.79 -32.19 6.25
CA VAL A 175 -14.88 -31.13 6.72
C VAL A 175 -13.91 -31.74 7.73
N GLN A 176 -12.60 -31.67 7.44
CA GLN A 176 -11.55 -32.17 8.31
C GLN A 176 -11.21 -31.16 9.41
N LEU A 177 -11.16 -29.88 9.06
CA LEU A 177 -10.81 -28.78 9.95
C LEU A 177 -11.60 -27.54 9.53
N SER A 178 -12.18 -26.82 10.49
CA SER A 178 -12.75 -25.48 10.27
C SER A 178 -12.19 -24.53 11.30
N CYS A 179 -11.65 -23.41 10.86
CA CYS A 179 -11.12 -22.35 11.69
C CYS A 179 -11.82 -21.02 11.41
N SER A 180 -11.96 -20.18 12.42
CA SER A 180 -12.53 -18.85 12.31
C SER A 180 -11.91 -17.90 13.34
N TYR A 181 -11.80 -16.63 12.98
CA TYR A 181 -11.41 -15.55 13.88
C TYR A 181 -12.65 -14.97 14.59
N ASP A 182 -12.58 -14.76 15.90
CA ASP A 182 -13.65 -14.07 16.64
C ASP A 182 -13.47 -12.54 16.57
N GLY A 183 -14.41 -11.86 15.91
CA GLY A 183 -14.43 -10.40 15.76
C GLY A 183 -13.67 -9.87 14.53
N VAL A 184 -12.92 -8.79 14.72
CA VAL A 184 -12.15 -8.09 13.67
C VAL A 184 -10.67 -8.12 14.02
N LEU A 185 -9.86 -8.63 13.11
CA LEU A 185 -8.41 -8.67 13.21
C LEU A 185 -7.83 -7.37 12.66
N ASN A 186 -6.97 -6.70 13.44
CA ASN A 186 -6.24 -5.52 13.01
C ASN A 186 -4.81 -5.92 12.63
N MET A 187 -4.48 -5.86 11.35
CA MET A 187 -3.14 -6.16 10.80
C MET A 187 -2.32 -4.86 10.70
N PRO A 188 -1.19 -4.71 11.42
CA PRO A 188 -0.36 -3.50 11.35
C PRO A 188 0.30 -3.27 9.97
N VAL A 189 0.46 -2.00 9.56
CA VAL A 189 1.03 -1.53 8.28
C VAL A 189 1.86 -0.24 8.38
#